data_AF-A0A378BFR5-F1
#
_entry.id   AF-A0A378BFR5-F1
#
_cell.length_a   1.000
_cell.length_b   1.000
_cell.length_c   1.000
_cell.angle_alpha   90.00
_cell.angle_beta   90.00
_cell.angle_gamma   90.00
#
_symmetry.space_group_name_H-M   'P 1'
#
loop_
_entity.id
_entity.type
_entity.pdbx_description
1 polymer ?
#
loop_
_entity_poly.entity_id
_entity_poly.type
_entity_poly.pdbx_seq_one_letter_code
_entity_poly.pdbx_strand_id
1 'polypeptide(L)'
;MLSVTLNGTFLNNLPMNKQGPLEKVWRYLGGDARQERFTIPLAPYLIYGDNQLSMYFNVVPKDDVPCSVLLNNNIKSRITDDSWIDLSKTRHFSLLPNLSYFVGASFPFSRLADYSQTTLLLPADPSETQVATLLNLAARSGNATGTALANNRVVLGMPTGGGDLQSLRERDVLAVTALDQQAFNQSLLADSPYRPVDNVLSVREPDLWQKVQRRLTGDWTSASLDADRYFSSSSAWRGFISYRSPWNSTRLVVVALASNDDQLARLKTDLESPRINAGIRGDTAVITSDNGVRSFQVSTPFPSGQMPWYMMAVWYASQHSGFLAVLGLIATSIMGLALTAMFKRHARKRLGSGDNQ
;
A
#
# COMPACT_ATOMS: atom_id res chain seq x y z
N MET A 1 -34.39 7.06 -0.23
CA MET A 1 -33.05 7.06 0.41
C MET A 1 -31.98 7.00 -0.66
N LEU A 2 -30.79 7.52 -0.38
CA LEU A 2 -29.64 7.44 -1.29
C LEU A 2 -28.63 6.46 -0.70
N SER A 3 -28.43 5.33 -1.38
CA SER A 3 -27.44 4.33 -1.01
C SER A 3 -26.10 4.68 -1.64
N VAL A 4 -25.03 4.71 -0.86
CA VAL A 4 -23.68 5.05 -1.31
C VAL A 4 -22.76 3.86 -1.11
N THR A 5 -22.04 3.48 -2.16
CA THR A 5 -21.04 2.40 -2.13
C THR A 5 -19.72 2.92 -2.72
N LEU A 6 -18.60 2.43 -2.18
CA LEU A 6 -17.25 2.70 -2.69
C LEU A 6 -16.57 1.36 -2.96
N ASN A 7 -16.11 1.15 -4.19
CA ASN A 7 -15.44 -0.09 -4.60
C ASN A 7 -16.27 -1.35 -4.27
N GLY A 8 -17.58 -1.27 -4.47
CA GLY A 8 -18.53 -2.34 -4.14
C GLY A 8 -18.82 -2.53 -2.65
N THR A 9 -18.14 -1.79 -1.75
CA THR A 9 -18.39 -1.82 -0.31
C THR A 9 -19.46 -0.80 0.06
N PHE A 10 -20.45 -1.23 0.84
CA PHE A 10 -21.50 -0.36 1.35
C PHE A 10 -20.94 0.67 2.35
N LEU A 11 -21.18 1.96 2.10
CA LEU A 11 -20.77 3.04 3.00
C LEU A 11 -21.92 3.47 3.90
N ASN A 12 -23.02 3.94 3.31
CA ASN A 12 -24.15 4.46 4.08
C ASN A 12 -25.45 4.54 3.26
N ASN A 13 -26.57 4.59 3.97
CA ASN A 13 -27.89 4.92 3.43
C ASN A 13 -28.30 6.30 3.95
N LEU A 14 -28.32 7.29 3.05
CA LEU A 14 -28.68 8.66 3.40
C LEU A 14 -30.21 8.81 3.36
N PRO A 15 -30.86 9.11 4.51
CA PRO A 15 -32.27 9.41 4.52
C PRO A 15 -32.53 10.77 3.89
N MET A 16 -33.67 10.92 3.22
CA MET A 16 -34.06 12.19 2.56
C MET A 16 -34.56 13.22 3.57
N ASN A 17 -34.93 12.78 4.77
CA ASN A 17 -35.41 13.61 5.87
C ASN A 17 -34.48 13.46 7.08
N LYS A 18 -34.28 14.56 7.81
CA LYS A 18 -33.58 14.58 9.10
C LYS A 18 -34.25 13.60 10.07
N GLN A 19 -33.42 12.79 10.73
CA GLN A 19 -33.86 11.80 11.72
C GLN A 19 -33.46 12.29 13.12
N GLY A 20 -34.41 12.31 14.05
CA GLY A 20 -34.18 12.73 15.43
C GLY A 20 -35.50 13.05 16.15
N PRO A 21 -35.54 12.95 17.49
CA PRO A 21 -36.73 13.33 18.27
C PRO A 21 -37.03 14.83 18.16
N LEU A 22 -35.99 15.69 18.15
CA LEU A 22 -36.12 17.13 17.97
C LEU A 22 -36.63 17.49 16.57
N GLU A 23 -36.10 16.88 15.52
CA GLU A 23 -36.56 17.14 14.15
C GLU A 23 -37.95 16.57 13.84
N LYS A 24 -38.40 15.53 14.56
CA LYS A 24 -39.80 15.09 14.50
C LYS A 24 -40.73 16.15 15.08
N VAL A 25 -40.35 16.78 16.20
CA VAL A 25 -41.11 17.89 16.81
C VAL A 25 -41.08 19.12 15.90
N TRP A 26 -39.92 19.47 15.34
CA TRP A 26 -39.79 20.59 14.39
C TRP A 26 -40.66 20.41 13.14
N ARG A 27 -40.73 19.18 12.62
CA ARG A 27 -41.59 18.82 11.49
C ARG A 27 -43.08 18.90 11.85
N TYR A 28 -43.46 18.50 13.06
CA TYR A 28 -44.83 18.64 13.56
C TYR A 28 -45.23 20.12 13.69
N LEU A 29 -44.26 20.99 14.01
CA LEU A 29 -44.43 22.45 14.06
C LEU A 29 -44.34 23.14 12.69
N GLY A 30 -44.29 22.40 11.58
CA GLY A 30 -44.29 22.94 10.22
C GLY A 30 -42.92 23.39 9.69
N GLY A 31 -41.84 23.09 10.40
CA GLY A 31 -40.48 23.41 9.95
C GLY A 31 -39.96 22.44 8.88
N ASP A 32 -39.11 22.93 7.97
CA ASP A 32 -38.45 22.09 6.97
C ASP A 32 -37.50 21.08 7.63
N ALA A 33 -37.74 19.80 7.37
CA ALA A 33 -36.99 18.69 7.92
C ALA A 33 -36.21 17.93 6.83
N ARG A 34 -36.05 18.49 5.63
CA ARG A 34 -35.24 17.87 4.56
C ARG A 34 -33.77 17.81 4.94
N GLN A 35 -33.14 16.68 4.60
CA GLN A 35 -31.70 16.49 4.72
C GLN A 35 -31.05 16.81 3.37
N GLU A 36 -30.38 17.95 3.26
CA GLU A 36 -29.77 18.40 2.00
C GLU A 36 -28.25 18.22 1.96
N ARG A 37 -27.60 18.13 3.12
CA ARG A 37 -26.14 17.97 3.24
C ARG A 37 -25.80 16.78 4.11
N PHE A 38 -24.82 15.98 3.71
CA PHE A 38 -24.35 14.86 4.52
C PHE A 38 -22.84 14.67 4.32
N THR A 39 -22.12 14.38 5.41
CA THR A 39 -20.69 14.07 5.36
C THR A 39 -20.48 12.59 5.67
N ILE A 40 -19.93 11.86 4.71
CA ILE A 40 -19.59 10.44 4.89
C ILE A 40 -18.08 10.34 5.16
N PRO A 41 -17.64 9.83 6.32
CA PRO A 41 -16.23 9.55 6.53
C PRO A 41 -15.82 8.37 5.64
N LEU A 42 -14.83 8.59 4.77
CA LEU A 42 -14.24 7.52 3.95
C LEU A 42 -13.12 6.85 4.73
N ALA A 43 -13.21 5.53 4.88
CA ALA A 43 -12.16 4.78 5.53
C ALA A 43 -10.96 4.63 4.58
N PRO A 44 -9.73 4.99 5.00
CA PRO A 44 -8.56 4.96 4.10
C PRO A 44 -8.29 3.60 3.46
N TYR A 45 -8.62 2.50 4.12
CA TYR A 45 -8.41 1.14 3.60
C TYR A 45 -9.32 0.78 2.41
N LEU A 46 -10.35 1.58 2.13
CA LEU A 46 -11.23 1.42 0.97
C LEU A 46 -10.72 2.15 -0.26
N ILE A 47 -9.71 3.02 -0.12
CA ILE A 47 -9.19 3.85 -1.20
C ILE A 47 -8.00 3.13 -1.86
N TYR A 48 -8.14 2.79 -3.13
CA TYR A 48 -7.13 2.16 -3.97
C TYR A 48 -6.60 3.15 -5.04
N GLY A 49 -5.79 2.66 -5.98
CA GLY A 49 -5.32 3.49 -7.10
C GLY A 49 -6.43 3.90 -8.07
N ASP A 50 -7.40 3.01 -8.28
CA ASP A 50 -8.63 3.28 -9.02
C ASP A 50 -9.82 3.07 -8.06
N ASN A 51 -10.76 4.02 -8.05
CA ASN A 51 -11.88 4.01 -7.12
C ASN A 51 -13.19 4.33 -7.85
N GLN A 52 -14.20 3.51 -7.60
CA GLN A 52 -15.55 3.74 -8.08
C GLN A 52 -16.46 4.11 -6.92
N LEU A 53 -16.94 5.35 -6.93
CA LEU A 53 -17.99 5.84 -6.03
C LEU A 53 -19.34 5.71 -6.74
N SER A 54 -20.22 4.86 -6.21
CA SER A 54 -21.54 4.60 -6.78
C SER A 54 -22.61 5.11 -5.84
N MET A 55 -23.57 5.84 -6.39
CA MET A 55 -24.69 6.42 -5.64
C MET A 55 -26.00 6.00 -6.28
N TYR A 56 -26.88 5.38 -5.52
CA TYR A 56 -28.14 4.83 -5.99
C TYR A 56 -29.33 5.42 -5.23
N PHE A 57 -30.23 6.08 -5.96
CA PHE A 57 -31.47 6.59 -5.41
C PHE A 57 -32.51 5.47 -5.34
N ASN A 58 -32.81 5.02 -4.13
CA ASN A 58 -33.92 4.11 -3.86
C ASN A 58 -35.11 4.91 -3.29
N VAL A 59 -36.04 5.33 -4.16
CA VAL A 59 -37.23 6.08 -3.79
C VAL A 59 -38.44 5.19 -3.98
N VAL A 60 -39.06 4.78 -2.87
CA VAL A 60 -40.28 3.97 -2.87
C VAL A 60 -41.45 4.88 -2.51
N PRO A 61 -42.47 5.02 -3.39
CA PRO A 61 -43.69 5.73 -3.04
C PRO A 61 -44.47 4.96 -1.98
N LYS A 62 -45.27 5.66 -1.17
CA LYS A 62 -46.20 4.98 -0.25
C LYS A 62 -47.34 4.33 -1.04
N ASP A 63 -47.97 3.33 -0.44
CA ASP A 63 -49.03 2.52 -1.07
C ASP A 63 -50.29 3.33 -1.44
N ASP A 64 -50.51 4.49 -0.81
CA ASP A 64 -51.67 5.36 -0.95
C ASP A 64 -51.42 6.61 -1.83
N VAL A 65 -50.31 6.65 -2.58
CA VAL A 65 -49.92 7.83 -3.37
C VAL A 65 -50.72 7.91 -4.67
N PRO A 66 -51.39 9.04 -4.98
CA PRO A 66 -52.11 9.21 -6.24
C PRO A 66 -51.20 9.07 -7.47
N CYS A 67 -51.70 8.47 -8.55
CA CYS A 67 -50.94 8.31 -9.81
C CYS A 67 -50.43 9.65 -10.38
N SER A 68 -51.13 10.76 -10.12
CA SER A 68 -50.71 12.11 -10.52
C SER A 68 -49.39 12.57 -9.86
N VAL A 69 -49.09 12.07 -8.67
CA VAL A 69 -47.84 12.34 -7.94
C VAL A 69 -46.70 11.48 -8.50
N LEU A 70 -46.98 10.24 -8.90
CA LEU A 70 -46.00 9.35 -9.56
C LEU A 70 -45.59 9.86 -10.94
N LEU A 71 -46.52 10.47 -11.67
CA LEU A 71 -46.29 11.08 -12.99
C LEU A 71 -45.70 12.51 -12.90
N ASN A 72 -45.51 13.04 -11.69
CA ASN A 72 -45.03 14.41 -11.50
C ASN A 72 -43.50 14.48 -11.60
N ASN A 73 -43.03 15.08 -12.70
CA ASN A 73 -41.59 15.30 -12.93
C ASN A 73 -40.92 16.30 -11.97
N ASN A 74 -41.65 16.97 -11.08
CA ASN A 74 -41.06 17.91 -10.12
C ASN A 74 -40.46 17.21 -8.88
N ILE A 75 -40.77 15.93 -8.66
CA ILE A 75 -40.19 15.16 -7.55
C ILE A 75 -38.88 14.53 -8.02
N LYS A 76 -37.79 15.30 -7.92
CA LYS A 76 -36.44 14.85 -8.29
C LYS A 76 -35.53 14.80 -7.08
N SER A 77 -34.70 13.77 -7.02
CA SER A 77 -33.52 13.75 -6.15
C SER A 77 -32.31 14.10 -6.99
N ARG A 78 -31.46 15.01 -6.51
CA ARG A 78 -30.29 15.49 -7.24
C ARG A 78 -29.10 15.55 -6.30
N ILE A 79 -27.93 15.20 -6.83
CA ILE A 79 -26.63 15.53 -6.24
C ILE A 79 -26.19 16.84 -6.88
N THR A 80 -25.95 17.85 -6.06
CA THR A 80 -25.53 19.18 -6.49
C THR A 80 -24.04 19.20 -6.82
N ASP A 81 -23.64 20.14 -7.68
CA ASP A 81 -22.27 20.39 -8.12
C ASP A 81 -21.36 20.94 -7.00
N ASP A 82 -21.93 21.41 -5.89
CA ASP A 82 -21.21 21.77 -4.67
C ASP A 82 -20.80 20.56 -3.81
N SER A 83 -20.98 19.32 -4.30
CA SER A 83 -20.49 18.11 -3.64
C SER A 83 -18.98 17.92 -3.89
N TRP A 84 -18.21 17.67 -2.83
CA TRP A 84 -16.75 17.58 -2.90
C TRP A 84 -16.20 16.45 -2.02
N ILE A 85 -14.99 16.01 -2.33
CA ILE A 85 -14.22 15.04 -1.53
C ILE A 85 -13.10 15.79 -0.80
N ASP A 86 -13.09 15.72 0.53
CA ASP A 86 -12.01 16.31 1.33
C ASP A 86 -10.84 15.35 1.51
N LEU A 87 -9.69 15.66 0.90
CA LEU A 87 -8.43 14.96 1.18
C LEU A 87 -7.42 15.86 1.92
N SER A 88 -7.79 17.07 2.32
CA SER A 88 -6.86 18.07 2.90
C SER A 88 -6.21 17.63 4.21
N LYS A 89 -6.90 16.77 4.97
CA LYS A 89 -6.41 16.21 6.25
C LYS A 89 -5.70 14.86 6.09
N THR A 90 -5.57 14.35 4.86
CA THR A 90 -4.82 13.13 4.60
C THR A 90 -3.33 13.36 4.81
N ARG A 91 -2.61 12.28 5.12
CA ARG A 91 -1.16 12.31 5.33
C ARG A 91 -0.49 11.46 4.28
N HIS A 92 0.60 11.97 3.70
CA HIS A 92 1.38 11.26 2.71
C HIS A 92 2.38 10.34 3.41
N PHE A 93 1.94 9.16 3.81
CA PHE A 93 2.79 8.16 4.46
C PHE A 93 2.45 6.77 3.96
N SER A 94 3.47 5.96 3.72
CA SER A 94 3.31 4.57 3.35
C SER A 94 4.53 3.73 3.71
N LEU A 95 4.35 2.41 3.75
CA LEU A 95 5.44 1.44 3.82
C LEU A 95 5.77 0.92 2.41
N LEU A 96 7.05 0.97 2.06
CA LEU A 96 7.60 0.46 0.80
C LEU A 96 8.64 -0.62 1.07
N PRO A 97 8.87 -1.59 0.18
CA PRO A 97 8.14 -1.88 -1.06
C PRO A 97 6.70 -2.35 -0.84
N ASN A 98 5.78 -1.91 -1.70
CA ASN A 98 4.44 -2.49 -1.80
C ASN A 98 3.91 -2.40 -3.24
N LEU A 99 3.87 -3.54 -3.92
CA LEU A 99 3.48 -3.70 -5.31
C LEU A 99 2.00 -3.39 -5.56
N SER A 100 1.13 -3.44 -4.55
CA SER A 100 -0.27 -3.06 -4.73
C SER A 100 -0.42 -1.59 -5.11
N TYR A 101 0.47 -0.71 -4.61
CA TYR A 101 0.51 0.69 -5.00
C TYR A 101 1.06 0.89 -6.41
N PHE A 102 2.03 0.06 -6.81
CA PHE A 102 2.60 0.10 -8.16
C PHE A 102 1.57 -0.34 -9.22
N VAL A 103 0.90 -1.47 -9.03
CA VAL A 103 -0.07 -1.93 -10.04
C VAL A 103 -1.37 -1.13 -10.01
N GLY A 104 -1.73 -0.56 -8.86
CA GLY A 104 -2.92 0.26 -8.69
C GLY A 104 -2.80 1.66 -9.29
N ALA A 105 -1.69 2.36 -9.04
CA ALA A 105 -1.52 3.75 -9.45
C ALA A 105 -0.07 4.11 -9.85
N SER A 106 0.77 3.12 -10.19
CA SER A 106 2.18 3.34 -10.56
C SER A 106 3.02 4.05 -9.50
N PHE A 107 2.60 4.00 -8.22
CA PHE A 107 3.37 4.58 -7.11
C PHE A 107 4.57 3.68 -6.77
N PRO A 108 5.77 4.24 -6.45
CA PRO A 108 6.06 5.64 -6.16
C PRO A 108 6.38 6.52 -7.38
N PHE A 109 6.45 5.95 -8.58
CA PHE A 109 6.83 6.68 -9.80
C PHE A 109 5.83 7.78 -10.16
N SER A 110 4.54 7.53 -9.95
CA SER A 110 3.45 8.48 -10.17
C SER A 110 3.36 9.62 -9.15
N ARG A 111 4.23 9.66 -8.13
CA ARG A 111 4.28 10.79 -7.18
C ARG A 111 4.54 12.12 -7.89
N LEU A 112 5.36 12.09 -8.94
CA LEU A 112 5.53 13.21 -9.87
C LEU A 112 4.93 12.77 -11.20
N ALA A 113 3.91 13.51 -11.65
CA ALA A 113 3.10 13.13 -12.79
C ALA A 113 3.93 12.96 -14.07
N ASP A 114 5.02 13.72 -14.20
CA ASP A 114 5.94 13.76 -15.35
C ASP A 114 7.07 12.71 -15.31
N TYR A 115 7.13 11.87 -14.28
CA TYR A 115 8.19 10.88 -14.06
C TYR A 115 9.61 11.47 -13.93
N SER A 116 9.74 12.74 -13.56
CA SER A 116 11.04 13.43 -13.39
C SER A 116 12.00 12.77 -12.40
N GLN A 117 11.48 11.99 -11.45
CA GLN A 117 12.27 11.22 -10.50
C GLN A 117 12.24 9.71 -10.78
N THR A 118 12.15 9.32 -12.05
CA THR A 118 12.16 7.93 -12.49
C THR A 118 13.23 7.66 -13.54
N THR A 119 13.95 6.55 -13.34
CA THR A 119 14.83 5.95 -14.34
C THR A 119 14.17 4.66 -14.84
N LEU A 120 13.95 4.58 -16.14
CA LEU A 120 13.51 3.37 -16.84
C LEU A 120 14.76 2.60 -17.26
N LEU A 121 14.92 1.37 -16.79
CA LEU A 121 16.12 0.56 -16.99
C LEU A 121 15.80 -0.69 -17.81
N LEU A 122 16.60 -0.93 -18.84
CA LEU A 122 16.52 -2.12 -19.70
C LEU A 122 17.90 -2.79 -19.80
N PRO A 123 17.96 -4.06 -20.24
CA PRO A 123 19.20 -4.68 -20.69
C PRO A 123 19.91 -3.85 -21.78
N ALA A 124 21.19 -4.12 -22.03
CA ALA A 124 21.97 -3.41 -23.05
C ALA A 124 21.39 -3.62 -24.45
N ASP A 125 21.01 -4.87 -24.74
CA ASP A 125 20.35 -5.30 -25.97
C ASP A 125 18.95 -5.85 -25.61
N PRO A 126 17.95 -4.97 -25.40
CA PRO A 126 16.62 -5.41 -25.00
C PRO A 126 15.85 -6.02 -26.17
N SER A 127 15.02 -7.02 -25.89
CA SER A 127 14.11 -7.56 -26.90
C SER A 127 12.94 -6.60 -27.17
N GLU A 128 12.27 -6.79 -28.31
CA GLU A 128 11.05 -6.03 -28.65
C GLU A 128 9.99 -6.15 -27.54
N THR A 129 9.86 -7.33 -26.94
CA THR A 129 8.93 -7.60 -25.86
C THR A 129 9.27 -6.83 -24.59
N GLN A 130 10.55 -6.71 -24.24
CA GLN A 130 10.99 -5.93 -23.08
C GLN A 130 10.71 -4.43 -23.28
N VAL A 131 11.00 -3.91 -24.48
CA VAL A 131 10.68 -2.51 -24.83
C VAL A 131 9.17 -2.28 -24.80
N ALA A 132 8.38 -3.17 -25.43
CA ALA A 132 6.92 -3.08 -25.43
C ALA A 132 6.35 -3.14 -24.01
N THR A 133 6.89 -4.01 -23.15
CA THR A 133 6.47 -4.12 -21.74
C THR A 133 6.76 -2.84 -20.98
N LEU A 134 7.94 -2.25 -21.14
CA LEU A 134 8.28 -0.96 -20.53
C LEU A 134 7.32 0.15 -21.00
N LEU A 135 7.05 0.23 -22.30
CA LEU A 135 6.13 1.21 -22.87
C LEU A 135 4.68 1.00 -22.39
N ASN A 136 4.22 -0.24 -22.22
CA ASN A 136 2.91 -0.54 -21.64
C ASN A 136 2.82 -0.10 -20.17
N LEU A 137 3.86 -0.34 -19.37
CA LEU A 137 3.92 0.13 -17.98
C LEU A 137 3.95 1.66 -17.90
N ALA A 138 4.71 2.31 -18.77
CA ALA A 138 4.74 3.75 -18.92
C ALA A 138 3.37 4.33 -19.31
N ALA A 139 2.70 3.74 -20.30
CA ALA A 139 1.36 4.13 -20.74
C ALA A 139 0.33 3.98 -19.62
N ARG A 140 0.38 2.88 -18.87
CA ARG A 140 -0.47 2.67 -17.70
C ARG A 140 -0.26 3.77 -16.66
N SER A 141 0.99 4.17 -16.42
CA SER A 141 1.22 5.28 -15.50
C SER A 141 0.74 6.62 -16.03
N GLY A 142 0.91 6.91 -17.31
CA GLY A 142 0.38 8.14 -17.90
C GLY A 142 -1.14 8.21 -17.78
N ASN A 143 -1.84 7.06 -17.91
CA ASN A 143 -3.26 6.96 -17.66
C ASN A 143 -3.63 7.20 -16.18
N ALA A 144 -2.81 6.73 -15.24
CA ALA A 144 -3.03 6.95 -13.81
C ALA A 144 -2.80 8.41 -13.39
N THR A 145 -1.84 9.11 -14.00
CA THR A 145 -1.51 10.51 -13.67
C THR A 145 -2.24 11.53 -14.54
N GLY A 146 -2.81 11.12 -15.67
CA GLY A 146 -3.45 12.00 -16.65
C GLY A 146 -2.49 12.86 -17.48
N THR A 147 -1.19 12.53 -17.48
CA THR A 147 -0.16 13.28 -18.23
C THR A 147 0.83 12.36 -18.93
N ALA A 148 1.44 12.84 -20.01
CA ALA A 148 2.55 12.16 -20.65
C ALA A 148 3.80 12.17 -19.75
N LEU A 149 4.59 11.09 -19.83
CA LEU A 149 5.87 10.96 -19.14
C LEU A 149 6.93 11.75 -19.93
N ALA A 150 7.26 12.95 -19.46
CA ALA A 150 8.13 13.87 -20.21
C ALA A 150 9.56 13.94 -19.67
N ASN A 151 9.79 13.60 -18.39
CA ASN A 151 11.05 13.87 -17.68
C ASN A 151 11.74 12.60 -17.14
N ASN A 152 11.32 11.42 -17.59
CA ASN A 152 11.99 10.16 -17.28
C ASN A 152 13.36 10.05 -17.95
N ARG A 153 14.27 9.26 -17.36
CA ARG A 153 15.55 8.88 -17.98
C ARG A 153 15.47 7.43 -18.41
N VAL A 154 15.83 7.11 -19.65
CA VAL A 154 15.99 5.72 -20.12
C VAL A 154 17.47 5.37 -20.08
N VAL A 155 17.80 4.23 -19.48
CA VAL A 155 19.16 3.69 -19.41
C VAL A 155 19.13 2.26 -19.95
N LEU A 156 20.07 1.95 -20.84
CA LEU A 156 20.27 0.62 -21.41
C LEU A 156 21.54 0.02 -20.83
N GLY A 157 21.43 -1.22 -20.34
CA GLY A 157 22.50 -1.90 -19.63
C GLY A 157 22.75 -1.35 -18.22
N MET A 158 23.63 -2.02 -17.49
CA MET A 158 24.01 -1.58 -16.15
C MET A 158 25.12 -0.51 -16.22
N PRO A 159 24.87 0.73 -15.76
CA PRO A 159 25.86 1.79 -15.86
C PRO A 159 26.99 1.56 -14.86
N THR A 160 28.23 1.60 -15.35
CA THR A 160 29.44 1.48 -14.53
C THR A 160 29.96 2.84 -14.04
N GLY A 161 29.41 3.95 -14.55
CA GLY A 161 29.80 5.31 -14.18
C GLY A 161 29.00 6.39 -14.90
N GLY A 162 29.43 7.64 -14.74
CA GLY A 162 28.87 8.80 -15.45
C GLY A 162 27.47 9.22 -14.99
N GLY A 163 26.78 9.99 -15.85
CA GLY A 163 25.47 10.57 -15.55
C GLY A 163 24.35 9.55 -15.36
N ASP A 164 24.44 8.37 -15.99
CA ASP A 164 23.43 7.32 -15.84
C ASP A 164 23.49 6.66 -14.46
N LEU A 165 24.70 6.47 -13.91
CA LEU A 165 24.85 6.01 -12.52
C LEU A 165 24.32 7.04 -11.52
N GLN A 166 24.50 8.33 -11.80
CA GLN A 166 23.91 9.40 -10.99
C GLN A 166 22.37 9.36 -11.05
N SER A 167 21.79 9.10 -12.22
CA SER A 167 20.34 8.92 -12.37
C SER A 167 19.80 7.79 -11.47
N LEU A 168 20.51 6.66 -11.35
CA LEU A 168 20.12 5.56 -10.45
C LEU A 168 20.19 5.93 -8.96
N ARG A 169 21.07 6.87 -8.57
CA ARG A 169 21.19 7.37 -7.18
C ARG A 169 20.10 8.37 -6.83
N GLU A 170 19.66 9.18 -7.78
CA GLU A 170 18.74 10.29 -7.51
C GLU A 170 17.26 9.95 -7.73
N ARG A 171 16.97 8.86 -8.45
CA ARG A 171 15.63 8.51 -8.94
C ARG A 171 15.21 7.10 -8.52
N ASP A 172 13.91 6.87 -8.49
CA ASP A 172 13.34 5.53 -8.39
C ASP A 172 13.55 4.78 -9.72
N VAL A 173 13.77 3.47 -9.68
CA VAL A 173 14.14 2.68 -10.87
C VAL A 173 13.01 1.71 -11.23
N LEU A 174 12.51 1.81 -12.45
CA LEU A 174 11.61 0.82 -13.05
C LEU A 174 12.40 0.02 -14.09
N ALA A 175 12.75 -1.22 -13.76
CA ALA A 175 13.47 -2.11 -14.66
C ALA A 175 12.52 -3.12 -15.33
N VAL A 176 12.82 -3.49 -16.58
CA VAL A 176 12.10 -4.56 -17.30
C VAL A 176 13.13 -5.51 -17.88
N THR A 177 12.99 -6.80 -17.61
CA THR A 177 13.95 -7.82 -18.07
C THR A 177 13.32 -9.21 -18.08
N ALA A 178 13.96 -10.16 -18.74
CA ALA A 178 13.63 -11.58 -18.70
C ALA A 178 14.81 -12.38 -18.10
N LEU A 179 14.58 -13.61 -17.63
CA LEU A 179 15.61 -14.38 -16.92
C LEU A 179 16.83 -14.73 -17.80
N ASP A 180 16.65 -14.80 -19.11
CA ASP A 180 17.68 -15.03 -20.12
C ASP A 180 18.78 -13.95 -20.14
N GLN A 181 18.49 -12.74 -19.68
CA GLN A 181 19.42 -11.62 -19.54
C GLN A 181 20.33 -11.76 -18.31
N GLN A 182 21.10 -12.84 -18.24
CA GLN A 182 21.82 -13.27 -17.03
C GLN A 182 22.79 -12.20 -16.48
N ALA A 183 23.66 -11.62 -17.32
CA ALA A 183 24.67 -10.65 -16.88
C ALA A 183 24.03 -9.36 -16.31
N PHE A 184 22.94 -8.92 -16.94
CA PHE A 184 22.16 -7.78 -16.47
C PHE A 184 21.45 -8.09 -15.14
N ASN A 185 20.77 -9.23 -15.05
CA ASN A 185 20.04 -9.64 -13.85
C ASN A 185 20.97 -9.87 -12.65
N GLN A 186 22.15 -10.46 -12.86
CA GLN A 186 23.16 -10.64 -11.81
C GLN A 186 23.59 -9.30 -11.23
N SER A 187 23.81 -8.29 -12.08
CA SER A 187 24.25 -6.96 -11.67
C SER A 187 23.11 -6.15 -11.02
N LEU A 188 21.90 -6.20 -11.57
CA LEU A 188 20.71 -5.50 -11.06
C LEU A 188 20.31 -6.01 -9.66
N LEU A 189 20.42 -7.32 -9.45
CA LEU A 189 19.98 -8.00 -8.23
C LEU A 189 21.13 -8.25 -7.23
N ALA A 190 22.37 -7.84 -7.54
CA ALA A 190 23.56 -8.08 -6.74
C ALA A 190 23.41 -7.67 -5.27
N ASP A 191 22.76 -6.54 -5.01
CA ASP A 191 22.54 -6.01 -3.66
C ASP A 191 21.07 -6.12 -3.20
N SER A 192 20.30 -6.99 -3.85
CA SER A 192 18.89 -7.22 -3.56
C SER A 192 18.66 -8.47 -2.70
N PRO A 193 17.47 -8.66 -2.11
CA PRO A 193 17.08 -9.93 -1.47
C PRO A 193 16.94 -11.08 -2.46
N TYR A 194 16.98 -10.82 -3.77
CA TYR A 194 16.80 -11.80 -4.83
C TYR A 194 18.14 -12.12 -5.49
N ARG A 195 18.30 -13.34 -6.00
CA ARG A 195 19.45 -13.75 -6.83
C ARG A 195 18.96 -14.58 -8.02
N PRO A 196 19.39 -14.30 -9.25
CA PRO A 196 19.18 -15.22 -10.36
C PRO A 196 20.21 -16.35 -10.26
N VAL A 197 19.77 -17.60 -10.20
CA VAL A 197 20.63 -18.80 -10.25
C VAL A 197 20.08 -19.75 -11.29
N ASP A 198 20.90 -20.10 -12.27
CA ASP A 198 20.56 -21.06 -13.34
C ASP A 198 19.22 -20.78 -14.05
N ASN A 199 18.98 -19.51 -14.40
CA ASN A 199 17.75 -19.05 -15.04
C ASN A 199 16.47 -19.20 -14.17
N VAL A 200 16.65 -19.35 -12.86
CA VAL A 200 15.57 -19.33 -11.86
C VAL A 200 15.82 -18.16 -10.90
N LEU A 201 14.75 -17.47 -10.50
CA LEU A 201 14.84 -16.46 -9.45
C LEU A 201 14.82 -17.15 -8.09
N SER A 202 15.85 -16.96 -7.28
CA SER A 202 15.88 -17.44 -5.90
C SER A 202 15.89 -16.28 -4.92
N VAL A 203 15.48 -16.56 -3.69
CA VAL A 203 15.50 -15.59 -2.60
C VAL A 203 16.69 -15.88 -1.69
N ARG A 204 17.43 -14.85 -1.29
CA ARG A 204 18.52 -14.98 -0.31
C ARG A 204 17.94 -15.28 1.07
N GLU A 205 18.58 -16.18 1.80
CA GLU A 205 18.19 -16.39 3.19
C GLU A 205 18.41 -15.12 4.00
N PRO A 206 17.42 -14.69 4.82
CA PRO A 206 17.61 -13.53 5.69
C PRO A 206 18.73 -13.81 6.71
N ASP A 207 19.56 -12.81 6.94
CA ASP A 207 20.64 -12.88 7.93
C ASP A 207 20.07 -13.11 9.35
N LEU A 208 20.86 -13.69 10.26
CA LEU A 208 20.46 -13.99 11.64
C LEU A 208 19.96 -12.72 12.36
N TRP A 209 20.61 -11.57 12.13
CA TRP A 209 20.16 -10.29 12.67
C TRP A 209 18.82 -9.84 12.08
N GLN A 210 18.59 -10.03 10.78
CA GLN A 210 17.32 -9.72 10.12
C GLN A 210 16.19 -10.65 10.61
N LYS A 211 16.48 -11.94 10.87
CA LYS A 211 15.53 -12.88 11.48
C LYS A 211 15.12 -12.45 12.89
N VAL A 212 16.09 -11.98 13.70
CA VAL A 212 15.82 -11.44 15.04
C VAL A 212 15.01 -10.15 14.97
N GLN A 213 15.40 -9.21 14.09
CA GLN A 213 14.65 -7.97 13.89
C GLN A 213 13.21 -8.25 13.44
N ARG A 214 12.99 -9.12 12.44
CA ARG A 214 11.64 -9.50 11.98
C ARG A 214 10.78 -10.09 13.10
N ARG A 215 11.33 -11.02 13.88
CA ARG A 215 10.63 -11.60 15.05
C ARG A 215 10.32 -10.57 16.13
N LEU A 216 11.26 -9.68 16.45
CA LEU A 216 11.02 -8.57 17.39
C LEU A 216 9.96 -7.61 16.87
N THR A 217 9.90 -7.41 15.55
CA THR A 217 8.88 -6.58 14.89
C THR A 217 7.53 -7.27 14.69
N GLY A 218 7.39 -8.53 15.11
CA GLY A 218 6.13 -9.29 15.03
C GLY A 218 5.85 -9.94 13.67
N ASP A 219 6.83 -9.98 12.76
CA ASP A 219 6.73 -10.72 11.50
C ASP A 219 7.30 -12.13 11.68
N TRP A 220 6.39 -13.08 11.87
CA TRP A 220 6.68 -14.50 12.12
C TRP A 220 6.68 -15.35 10.83
N THR A 221 6.54 -14.72 9.65
CA THR A 221 6.26 -15.45 8.40
C THR A 221 7.52 -16.02 7.73
N SER A 222 7.39 -17.22 7.14
CA SER A 222 8.41 -17.88 6.31
C SER A 222 8.42 -17.40 4.85
N ALA A 223 7.95 -16.18 4.59
CA ALA A 223 7.63 -15.71 3.25
C ALA A 223 8.80 -15.80 2.25
N SER A 224 10.04 -15.67 2.69
CA SER A 224 11.23 -15.85 1.85
C SER A 224 11.43 -17.30 1.40
N LEU A 225 11.18 -18.26 2.28
CA LEU A 225 11.34 -19.69 2.01
C LEU A 225 10.23 -20.20 1.09
N ASP A 226 9.01 -19.71 1.29
CA ASP A 226 7.85 -20.07 0.47
C ASP A 226 7.94 -19.46 -0.93
N ALA A 227 8.47 -18.22 -1.04
CA ALA A 227 8.76 -17.60 -2.33
C ALA A 227 9.83 -18.39 -3.11
N ASP A 228 10.95 -18.78 -2.46
CA ASP A 228 12.02 -19.55 -3.10
C ASP A 228 11.54 -20.92 -3.62
N ARG A 229 10.71 -21.62 -2.82
CA ARG A 229 10.04 -22.86 -3.24
C ARG A 229 9.08 -22.64 -4.41
N TYR A 230 8.37 -21.52 -4.44
CA TYR A 230 7.43 -21.22 -5.52
C TYR A 230 8.17 -20.92 -6.84
N PHE A 231 9.27 -20.17 -6.78
CA PHE A 231 10.07 -19.90 -7.98
C PHE A 231 10.74 -21.15 -8.53
N SER A 232 11.29 -22.01 -7.66
CA SER A 232 11.94 -23.26 -8.08
C SER A 232 10.96 -24.32 -8.62
N SER A 233 9.67 -24.22 -8.29
CA SER A 233 8.65 -25.16 -8.78
C SER A 233 7.93 -24.70 -10.06
N SER A 234 8.05 -23.42 -10.44
CA SER A 234 7.31 -22.84 -11.58
C SER A 234 8.25 -22.54 -12.76
N SER A 235 8.11 -23.29 -13.85
CA SER A 235 8.93 -23.10 -15.07
C SER A 235 8.48 -21.93 -15.94
N ALA A 236 7.20 -21.57 -15.93
CA ALA A 236 6.62 -20.50 -16.74
C ALA A 236 5.87 -19.50 -15.84
N TRP A 237 6.50 -18.36 -15.59
CA TRP A 237 5.95 -17.31 -14.75
C TRP A 237 6.36 -15.91 -15.24
N ARG A 238 5.63 -14.92 -14.76
CA ARG A 238 5.87 -13.48 -14.94
C ARG A 238 5.44 -12.74 -13.68
N GLY A 239 5.95 -11.55 -13.46
CA GLY A 239 5.55 -10.81 -12.29
C GLY A 239 6.40 -9.59 -12.00
N PHE A 240 6.36 -9.19 -10.73
CA PHE A 240 7.05 -8.02 -10.24
C PHE A 240 7.81 -8.36 -8.97
N ILE A 241 9.00 -7.80 -8.85
CA ILE A 241 9.72 -7.73 -7.58
C ILE A 241 10.01 -6.27 -7.27
N SER A 242 10.02 -5.93 -6.00
CA SER A 242 10.38 -4.60 -5.53
C SER A 242 11.27 -4.70 -4.32
N TYR A 243 12.24 -3.80 -4.26
CA TYR A 243 13.21 -3.73 -3.17
C TYR A 243 13.77 -2.32 -3.07
N ARG A 244 14.39 -2.04 -1.92
CA ARG A 244 15.07 -0.77 -1.66
C ARG A 244 16.26 -0.60 -2.60
N SER A 245 16.41 0.59 -3.18
CA SER A 245 17.50 0.88 -4.10
C SER A 245 18.87 0.72 -3.41
N PRO A 246 19.81 -0.03 -3.99
CA PRO A 246 21.16 -0.15 -3.44
C PRO A 246 21.96 1.15 -3.63
N TRP A 247 21.56 2.01 -4.57
CA TRP A 247 22.22 3.28 -4.84
C TRP A 247 21.73 4.41 -3.93
N ASN A 248 20.54 4.29 -3.34
CA ASN A 248 19.98 5.26 -2.42
C ASN A 248 18.93 4.65 -1.50
N SER A 249 19.13 4.78 -0.19
CA SER A 249 18.23 4.24 0.85
C SER A 249 16.83 4.88 0.88
N THR A 250 16.59 5.98 0.19
CA THR A 250 15.26 6.61 0.09
C THR A 250 14.50 6.24 -1.18
N ARG A 251 15.16 5.53 -2.12
CA ARG A 251 14.61 5.18 -3.44
C ARG A 251 14.23 3.71 -3.52
N LEU A 252 13.36 3.41 -4.47
CA LEU A 252 12.83 2.09 -4.73
C LEU A 252 13.23 1.58 -6.10
N VAL A 253 13.44 0.27 -6.20
CA VAL A 253 13.52 -0.45 -7.47
C VAL A 253 12.27 -1.31 -7.60
N VAL A 254 11.63 -1.26 -8.76
CA VAL A 254 10.60 -2.21 -9.18
C VAL A 254 11.09 -2.85 -10.47
N VAL A 255 11.08 -4.18 -10.52
CA VAL A 255 11.49 -4.94 -11.70
C VAL A 255 10.29 -5.73 -12.19
N ALA A 256 9.90 -5.50 -13.44
CA ALA A 256 9.03 -6.42 -14.17
C ALA A 256 9.91 -7.53 -14.74
N LEU A 257 9.66 -8.77 -14.31
CA LEU A 257 10.49 -9.93 -14.62
C LEU A 257 9.62 -11.10 -15.05
N ALA A 258 10.11 -11.85 -16.03
CA ALA A 258 9.49 -13.10 -16.45
C ALA A 258 10.53 -14.17 -16.80
N SER A 259 10.08 -15.42 -16.78
CA SER A 259 10.87 -16.59 -17.20
C SER A 259 11.36 -16.50 -18.64
N ASN A 260 10.59 -15.89 -19.54
CA ASN A 260 10.94 -15.61 -20.94
C ASN A 260 10.05 -14.47 -21.48
N ASP A 261 10.33 -14.05 -22.71
CA ASP A 261 9.58 -12.98 -23.38
C ASP A 261 8.09 -13.33 -23.61
N ASP A 262 7.75 -14.57 -23.95
CA ASP A 262 6.33 -14.97 -24.12
C ASP A 262 5.51 -14.76 -22.85
N GLN A 263 6.11 -15.03 -21.69
CA GLN A 263 5.51 -14.73 -20.41
C GLN A 263 5.51 -13.22 -20.15
N LEU A 264 6.60 -12.51 -20.44
CA LEU A 264 6.66 -11.06 -20.24
C LEU A 264 5.55 -10.31 -21.01
N ALA A 265 5.29 -10.69 -22.27
CA ALA A 265 4.25 -10.09 -23.12
C ALA A 265 2.84 -10.15 -22.51
N ARG A 266 2.56 -11.19 -21.71
CA ARG A 266 1.25 -11.39 -21.07
C ARG A 266 0.99 -10.44 -19.91
N LEU A 267 2.02 -9.76 -19.38
CA LEU A 267 1.84 -8.82 -18.26
C LEU A 267 0.86 -7.69 -18.59
N LYS A 268 0.79 -7.24 -19.84
CA LYS A 268 -0.17 -6.22 -20.26
C LYS A 268 -1.62 -6.65 -19.97
N THR A 269 -2.02 -7.80 -20.52
CA THR A 269 -3.38 -8.35 -20.36
C THR A 269 -3.67 -8.75 -18.92
N ASP A 270 -2.66 -9.25 -18.20
CA ASP A 270 -2.79 -9.56 -16.77
C ASP A 270 -3.16 -8.33 -15.94
N LEU A 271 -2.50 -7.19 -16.19
CA LEU A 271 -2.77 -5.94 -15.48
C LEU A 271 -4.09 -5.27 -15.88
N GLU A 272 -4.73 -5.68 -16.97
CA GLU A 272 -6.09 -5.27 -17.32
C GLU A 272 -7.14 -5.99 -16.45
N SER A 273 -6.79 -7.14 -15.85
CA SER A 273 -7.70 -7.89 -14.99
C SER A 273 -7.76 -7.32 -13.57
N PRO A 274 -8.95 -6.89 -13.08
CA PRO A 274 -9.11 -6.43 -11.70
C PRO A 274 -8.77 -7.51 -10.67
N ARG A 275 -9.05 -8.78 -11.00
CA ARG A 275 -8.77 -9.93 -10.13
C ARG A 275 -7.26 -10.13 -9.93
N ILE A 276 -6.48 -9.97 -10.99
CA ILE A 276 -5.01 -10.09 -10.93
C ILE A 276 -4.44 -8.91 -10.14
N ASN A 277 -4.85 -7.67 -10.45
CA ASN A 277 -4.40 -6.48 -9.70
C ASN A 277 -4.69 -6.59 -8.20
N ALA A 278 -5.87 -7.08 -7.82
CA ALA A 278 -6.23 -7.31 -6.42
C ALA A 278 -5.40 -8.41 -5.74
N GLY A 279 -4.81 -9.33 -6.51
CA GLY A 279 -3.93 -10.38 -6.01
C GLY A 279 -2.50 -9.92 -5.75
N ILE A 280 -2.04 -8.86 -6.43
CA ILE A 280 -0.67 -8.34 -6.35
C ILE A 280 -0.50 -7.52 -5.07
N ARG A 281 0.37 -8.00 -4.18
CA ARG A 281 0.63 -7.41 -2.86
C ARG A 281 2.09 -7.60 -2.47
N GLY A 282 2.49 -6.95 -1.38
CA GLY A 282 3.82 -7.13 -0.80
C GLY A 282 4.91 -6.66 -1.75
N ASP A 283 6.06 -7.33 -1.75
CA ASP A 283 7.22 -6.91 -2.55
C ASP A 283 7.61 -7.89 -3.65
N THR A 284 6.98 -9.07 -3.68
CA THR A 284 7.11 -10.08 -4.72
C THR A 284 5.72 -10.48 -5.16
N ALA A 285 5.44 -10.43 -6.44
CA ALA A 285 4.21 -10.98 -7.02
C ALA A 285 4.55 -11.84 -8.23
N VAL A 286 4.15 -13.10 -8.18
CA VAL A 286 4.36 -14.08 -9.23
C VAL A 286 3.01 -14.46 -9.80
N ILE A 287 2.89 -14.35 -11.11
CA ILE A 287 1.69 -14.65 -11.88
C ILE A 287 1.98 -15.86 -12.76
N THR A 288 1.15 -16.89 -12.62
CA THR A 288 1.18 -18.08 -13.47
C THR A 288 -0.21 -18.27 -14.08
N SER A 289 -0.25 -18.91 -15.25
CA SER A 289 -1.52 -19.15 -15.95
C SER A 289 -2.44 -20.11 -15.18
N ASP A 290 -1.88 -21.02 -14.38
CA ASP A 290 -2.65 -22.07 -13.72
C ASP A 290 -3.11 -21.68 -12.30
N ASN A 291 -2.25 -20.97 -11.55
CA ASN A 291 -2.49 -20.66 -10.13
C ASN A 291 -2.83 -19.19 -9.86
N GLY A 292 -2.92 -18.35 -10.90
CA GLY A 292 -3.18 -16.92 -10.77
C GLY A 292 -2.02 -16.19 -10.11
N VAL A 293 -2.33 -15.30 -9.14
CA VAL A 293 -1.32 -14.46 -8.46
C VAL A 293 -0.95 -15.02 -7.10
N ARG A 294 0.35 -15.16 -6.85
CA ARG A 294 0.94 -15.42 -5.54
C ARG A 294 1.84 -14.27 -5.15
N SER A 295 1.59 -13.69 -3.98
CA SER A 295 2.30 -12.53 -3.48
C SER A 295 3.01 -12.83 -2.17
N PHE A 296 4.20 -12.28 -1.99
CA PHE A 296 5.05 -12.50 -0.82
C PHE A 296 5.62 -11.17 -0.30
N GLN A 297 6.09 -11.19 0.96
CA GLN A 297 6.83 -10.10 1.58
C GLN A 297 8.20 -10.62 2.03
N VAL A 298 9.19 -10.48 1.16
CA VAL A 298 10.55 -11.01 1.34
C VAL A 298 11.41 -10.02 2.13
N SER A 299 11.42 -8.75 1.74
CA SER A 299 12.19 -7.66 2.32
C SER A 299 11.44 -6.95 3.45
N THR A 300 12.20 -6.31 4.33
CA THR A 300 11.67 -5.47 5.41
C THR A 300 11.15 -4.15 4.84
N PRO A 301 9.86 -3.82 5.00
CA PRO A 301 9.34 -2.53 4.58
C PRO A 301 9.99 -1.37 5.34
N PHE A 302 10.17 -0.24 4.67
CA PHE A 302 10.64 1.01 5.25
C PHE A 302 9.58 2.11 5.12
N PRO A 303 9.50 3.02 6.10
CA PRO A 303 8.61 4.17 6.04
C PRO A 303 9.05 5.15 4.94
N SER A 304 8.08 5.62 4.16
CA SER A 304 8.26 6.65 3.14
C SER A 304 7.17 7.71 3.26
N GLY A 305 7.56 8.98 3.06
CA GLY A 305 6.68 10.14 3.14
C GLY A 305 6.85 10.98 4.41
N GLN A 306 5.82 11.74 4.76
CA GLN A 306 5.82 12.73 5.83
C GLN A 306 4.89 12.29 6.96
N MET A 307 5.48 11.87 8.09
CA MET A 307 4.73 11.60 9.31
C MET A 307 5.40 12.35 10.48
N PRO A 308 4.62 13.10 11.31
CA PRO A 308 5.15 13.72 12.51
C PRO A 308 5.79 12.68 13.44
N TRP A 309 6.90 13.04 14.08
CA TRP A 309 7.69 12.11 14.90
C TRP A 309 6.87 11.43 16.01
N TYR A 310 5.91 12.13 16.62
CA TYR A 310 5.08 11.59 17.69
C TYR A 310 4.10 10.52 17.17
N MET A 311 3.57 10.68 15.95
CA MET A 311 2.75 9.67 15.29
C MET A 311 3.60 8.47 14.88
N MET A 312 4.83 8.69 14.43
CA MET A 312 5.76 7.60 14.13
C MET A 312 6.02 6.74 15.36
N ALA A 313 6.20 7.37 16.53
CA ALA A 313 6.37 6.66 17.79
C ALA A 313 5.13 5.83 18.15
N VAL A 314 3.93 6.42 18.07
CA VAL A 314 2.67 5.71 18.34
C VAL A 314 2.43 4.58 17.34
N TRP A 315 2.71 4.82 16.06
CA TRP A 315 2.57 3.83 14.99
C TRP A 315 3.52 2.66 15.20
N TYR A 316 4.81 2.93 15.44
CA TYR A 316 5.81 1.90 15.72
C TYR A 316 5.48 1.10 16.99
N ALA A 317 4.99 1.79 18.02
CA ALA A 317 4.49 1.19 19.25
C ALA A 317 3.28 0.27 18.96
N SER A 318 2.34 0.69 18.10
CA SER A 318 1.17 -0.11 17.72
C SER A 318 1.53 -1.36 16.92
N GLN A 319 2.56 -1.30 16.08
CA GLN A 319 3.03 -2.44 15.29
C GLN A 319 3.79 -3.47 16.14
N HIS A 320 4.40 -3.04 17.24
CA HIS A 320 5.21 -3.88 18.12
C HIS A 320 4.59 -4.02 19.50
N SER A 321 3.32 -4.40 19.55
CA SER A 321 2.56 -4.62 20.79
C SER A 321 3.26 -5.58 21.76
N GLY A 322 3.97 -6.60 21.25
CA GLY A 322 4.78 -7.51 22.06
C GLY A 322 5.96 -6.83 22.77
N PHE A 323 6.67 -5.95 22.06
CA PHE A 323 7.78 -5.19 22.65
C PHE A 323 7.27 -4.21 23.72
N LEU A 324 6.14 -3.54 23.46
CA LEU A 324 5.47 -2.71 24.46
C LEU A 324 5.05 -3.51 25.69
N ALA A 325 4.53 -4.73 25.51
CA ALA A 325 4.16 -5.60 26.62
C ALA A 325 5.39 -5.96 27.48
N VAL A 326 6.53 -6.29 26.86
CA VAL A 326 7.79 -6.57 27.57
C VAL A 326 8.30 -5.32 28.28
N LEU A 327 8.30 -4.16 27.63
CA LEU A 327 8.67 -2.89 28.27
C LEU A 327 7.75 -2.56 29.45
N GLY A 328 6.45 -2.81 29.31
CA GLY A 328 5.47 -2.65 30.38
C GLY A 328 5.76 -3.57 31.56
N LEU A 329 6.11 -4.83 31.31
CA LEU A 329 6.51 -5.79 32.36
C LEU A 329 7.80 -5.36 33.07
N ILE A 330 8.79 -4.85 32.35
CA ILE A 330 10.04 -4.33 32.93
C ILE A 330 9.74 -3.09 33.78
N ALA A 331 8.98 -2.13 33.25
CA ALA A 331 8.64 -0.89 33.95
C ALA A 331 7.84 -1.15 35.23
N THR A 332 6.83 -2.03 35.18
CA THR A 332 6.04 -2.42 36.35
C THR A 332 6.88 -3.18 37.37
N SER A 333 7.81 -4.04 36.94
CA SER A 333 8.75 -4.74 37.82
C SER A 333 9.70 -3.78 38.54
N ILE A 334 10.29 -2.81 37.82
CA ILE A 334 11.15 -1.76 38.42
C ILE A 334 10.36 -0.92 39.42
N MET A 335 9.14 -0.49 39.05
CA MET A 335 8.28 0.29 39.93
C MET A 335 7.92 -0.48 41.21
N GLY A 336 7.58 -1.77 41.09
CA GLY A 336 7.29 -2.64 42.22
C GLY A 336 8.48 -2.83 43.15
N LEU A 337 9.69 -3.03 42.59
CA LEU A 337 10.93 -3.12 43.38
C LEU A 337 11.26 -1.80 44.09
N ALA A 338 11.10 -0.66 43.41
CA ALA A 338 11.35 0.66 43.98
C ALA A 338 10.39 0.97 45.14
N LEU A 339 9.08 0.68 44.97
CA LEU A 339 8.08 0.82 46.04
C LEU A 339 8.39 -0.11 47.21
N THR A 340 8.77 -1.37 46.95
CA THR A 340 9.15 -2.32 48.01
C THR A 340 10.38 -1.85 48.78
N ALA A 341 11.40 -1.33 48.07
CA ALA A 341 12.60 -0.78 48.70
C ALA A 341 12.28 0.47 49.54
N MET A 342 11.40 1.36 49.04
CA MET A 342 10.91 2.53 49.75
C MET A 342 10.16 2.13 51.03
N PHE A 343 9.23 1.18 50.96
CA PHE A 343 8.49 0.68 52.13
C PHE A 343 9.41 0.00 53.14
N LYS A 344 10.36 -0.84 52.70
CA LYS A 344 11.37 -1.45 53.59
C LYS A 344 12.24 -0.40 54.29
N ARG A 345 12.66 0.65 53.57
CA ARG A 345 13.45 1.75 54.16
C ARG A 345 12.62 2.54 55.19
N HIS A 346 11.34 2.76 54.91
CA HIS A 346 10.44 3.44 55.84
C HIS A 346 10.13 2.60 57.09
N ALA A 347 9.92 1.29 56.93
CA ALA A 347 9.73 0.36 58.05
C ALA A 347 10.97 0.27 58.96
N ARG A 348 12.18 0.21 58.38
CA ARG A 348 13.43 0.24 59.17
C ARG A 348 13.60 1.54 59.97
N LYS A 349 13.22 2.68 59.39
CA LYS A 349 13.22 3.96 60.13
C LYS A 349 12.27 3.93 61.33
N ARG A 350 11.11 3.26 61.23
CA ARG A 350 10.18 3.14 62.35
C ARG A 350 10.70 2.20 63.45
N LEU A 351 11.30 1.08 63.08
CA LEU A 351 11.84 0.10 64.04
C LEU A 351 13.08 0.62 64.77
N GLY A 352 13.95 1.39 64.10
CA GLY A 352 15.11 2.04 64.74
C GLY A 352 14.76 3.19 65.69
N SER A 353 13.53 3.70 65.67
CA SER A 353 13.04 4.68 66.64
C SER A 353 12.36 4.04 67.86
N GLY A 354 12.16 2.71 67.86
CA GLY A 354 11.57 1.97 68.99
C GLY A 354 12.57 1.29 69.93
N ASP A 355 13.83 1.14 69.52
CA ASP A 355 14.92 0.56 70.35
C ASP A 355 15.67 1.61 71.20
N ASN A 356 15.33 2.89 71.06
CA ASN A 356 15.92 4.01 71.81
C ASN A 356 14.96 4.57 72.87
N GLN A 357 14.07 3.74 73.42
CA GLN A 357 13.17 4.12 74.50
C GLN A 357 13.33 3.22 75.72
#